data_AF-A0A2N9LDK6-F1
#
_entry.id   AF-A0A2N9LDK6-F1
#
_cell.length_a   1.000
_cell.length_b   1.000
_cell.length_c   1.000
_cell.angle_alpha   90.00
_cell.angle_beta   90.00
_cell.angle_gamma   90.00
#
_symmetry.space_group_name_H-M   'P 1'
#
loop_
_entity.id
_entity.type
_entity.pdbx_description
1 polymer ?
#
loop_
_entity_poly.entity_id
_entity_poly.type
_entity_poly.pdbx_seq_one_letter_code
_entity_poly.pdbx_strand_id
1 'polypeptide(L)'
;MTTGEQQRRRSSSDNPASLSPAHRKLMNEHYGLSDQTIDRWGCFSVSQDDLTCNNFAPGVQAPGIALPILPPGAREAQNFLYRPDNPRKFTRDGKVRVAKYENAMGATNHIHVPRSVQARLFGPDGNQVRVLVVTEGPIKAEAAAQRGIDCVALLGVWNWRQKFGDESVPIEDLSKLPWPEFEAVEICFDSDAATNPQVLKAERALAQWFQEHGA
;
A
#
# COMPACT_ATOMS: atom_id res chain seq x y z
N MET A 1 -19.79 -39.98 11.84
CA MET A 1 -19.57 -38.79 12.68
C MET A 1 -18.36 -38.09 12.12
N THR A 2 -18.57 -37.02 11.36
CA THR A 2 -17.52 -36.33 10.61
C THR A 2 -17.76 -34.85 10.83
N THR A 3 -17.00 -34.27 11.76
CA THR A 3 -17.00 -32.84 12.09
C THR A 3 -16.22 -32.10 11.01
N GLY A 4 -16.93 -31.49 10.06
CA GLY A 4 -16.38 -30.49 9.15
C GLY A 4 -16.33 -29.14 9.86
N GLU A 5 -15.13 -28.63 10.11
CA GLU A 5 -14.89 -27.24 10.47
C GLU A 5 -15.29 -26.31 9.31
N GLN A 6 -16.55 -25.87 9.33
CA GLN A 6 -16.95 -24.70 8.57
C GLN A 6 -16.45 -23.46 9.30
N GLN A 7 -15.35 -22.90 8.79
CA GLN A 7 -14.95 -21.52 9.04
C GLN A 7 -16.16 -20.61 8.75
N ARG A 8 -16.82 -20.18 9.84
CA ARG A 8 -17.90 -19.19 9.78
C ARG A 8 -17.32 -17.88 9.26
N ARG A 9 -17.46 -17.63 7.96
CA ARG A 9 -17.42 -16.28 7.41
C ARG A 9 -18.48 -15.48 8.16
N ARG A 10 -18.05 -14.49 8.95
CA ARG A 10 -18.97 -13.56 9.62
C ARG A 10 -19.79 -12.85 8.55
N SER A 11 -21.11 -12.90 8.71
CA SER A 11 -22.09 -12.10 8.00
C SER A 11 -21.85 -10.63 8.29
N SER A 12 -21.59 -9.85 7.25
CA SER A 12 -21.43 -8.40 7.30
C SER A 12 -22.79 -7.72 7.50
N SER A 13 -23.14 -7.44 8.74
CA SER A 13 -24.22 -6.50 9.09
C SER A 13 -23.70 -5.60 10.21
N ASP A 14 -23.25 -4.40 9.82
CA ASP A 14 -23.42 -3.12 10.54
C ASP A 14 -22.33 -2.12 10.09
N ASN A 15 -22.73 -1.25 9.15
CA ASN A 15 -22.00 -0.13 8.54
C ASN A 15 -20.64 -0.47 7.86
N PRO A 16 -20.41 -0.11 6.58
CA PRO A 16 -19.04 -0.10 6.07
C PRO A 16 -18.24 0.84 6.97
N ALA A 17 -17.20 0.32 7.62
CA ALA A 17 -16.35 1.09 8.52
C ALA A 17 -15.96 2.39 7.79
N SER A 18 -16.43 3.53 8.30
CA SER A 18 -16.27 4.82 7.65
C SER A 18 -15.20 5.63 8.38
N LEU A 19 -14.62 6.62 7.69
CA LEU A 19 -13.74 7.56 8.36
C LEU A 19 -14.54 8.41 9.34
N SER A 20 -13.97 8.60 10.53
CA SER A 20 -14.45 9.60 11.49
C SER A 20 -14.32 10.99 10.85
N PRO A 21 -15.10 11.98 11.30
CA PRO A 21 -14.98 13.35 10.77
C PRO A 21 -13.55 13.91 10.87
N ALA A 22 -12.82 13.58 11.95
CA ALA A 22 -11.44 14.00 12.14
C ALA A 22 -10.48 13.34 11.13
N HIS A 23 -10.61 12.03 10.90
CA HIS A 23 -9.79 11.33 9.92
C HIS A 23 -10.11 11.77 8.49
N ARG A 24 -11.38 11.99 8.16
CA ARG A 24 -11.78 12.51 6.84
C ARG A 24 -11.20 13.91 6.62
N LYS A 25 -11.30 14.80 7.62
CA LYS A 25 -10.68 16.12 7.58
C LYS A 25 -9.18 16.03 7.36
N LEU A 26 -8.47 15.13 8.04
CA LEU A 26 -7.04 14.89 7.81
C LEU A 26 -6.76 14.47 6.35
N MET A 27 -7.53 13.52 5.82
CA MET A 27 -7.36 13.04 4.44
C MET A 27 -7.59 14.15 3.40
N ASN A 28 -8.61 14.99 3.63
CA ASN A 28 -8.94 16.10 2.75
C ASN A 28 -7.93 17.25 2.86
N GLU A 29 -7.72 17.79 4.06
CA GLU A 29 -6.97 19.05 4.25
C GLU A 29 -5.45 18.85 4.26
N HIS A 30 -4.96 17.74 4.83
CA HIS A 30 -3.52 17.52 4.94
C HIS A 30 -2.96 16.77 3.73
N TYR A 31 -3.67 15.76 3.23
CA TYR A 31 -3.21 14.98 2.08
C TYR A 31 -3.81 15.43 0.74
N GLY A 32 -4.80 16.33 0.75
CA GLY A 32 -5.39 16.88 -0.48
C GLY A 32 -6.16 15.84 -1.31
N LEU A 33 -6.65 14.78 -0.68
CA LEU A 33 -7.51 13.79 -1.33
C LEU A 33 -8.95 14.32 -1.36
N SER A 34 -9.68 13.99 -2.42
CA SER A 34 -11.12 14.29 -2.52
C SER A 34 -11.93 13.22 -1.80
N ASP A 35 -13.15 13.55 -1.37
CA ASP A 35 -14.07 12.56 -0.80
C ASP A 35 -14.30 11.38 -1.76
N GLN A 36 -14.42 11.64 -3.07
CA GLN A 36 -14.55 10.58 -4.07
C GLN A 36 -13.35 9.62 -4.08
N THR A 37 -12.12 10.15 -4.02
CA THR A 37 -10.90 9.32 -3.97
C THR A 37 -10.86 8.50 -2.69
N ILE A 38 -11.13 9.13 -1.54
CA ILE A 38 -11.15 8.46 -0.23
C ILE A 38 -12.17 7.32 -0.21
N ASP A 39 -13.39 7.59 -0.69
CA ASP A 39 -14.48 6.63 -0.68
C ASP A 39 -14.22 5.47 -1.66
N ARG A 40 -13.62 5.75 -2.84
CA ARG A 40 -13.23 4.71 -3.81
C ARG A 40 -12.06 3.86 -3.32
N TRP A 41 -11.11 4.46 -2.61
CA TRP A 41 -10.00 3.73 -2.00
C TRP A 41 -10.49 2.84 -0.85
N GLY A 42 -11.50 3.29 -0.10
CA GLY A 42 -12.11 2.53 0.98
C GLY A 42 -11.41 2.68 2.32
N CYS A 43 -10.78 3.84 2.57
CA CYS A 43 -10.15 4.13 3.86
C CYS A 43 -11.19 4.13 5.00
N PHE A 44 -10.78 3.66 6.18
CA PHE A 44 -11.66 3.62 7.35
C PHE A 44 -10.91 3.89 8.65
N SER A 45 -11.66 4.26 9.70
CA SER A 45 -11.10 4.43 11.05
C SER A 45 -10.99 3.09 11.74
N VAL A 46 -9.83 2.81 12.30
CA VAL A 46 -9.50 1.53 12.91
C VAL A 46 -9.78 1.57 14.41
N SER A 47 -10.55 0.58 14.88
CA SER A 47 -10.74 0.26 16.29
C SER A 47 -9.67 -0.73 16.79
N GLN A 48 -9.62 -0.95 18.11
CA GLN A 48 -8.70 -1.95 18.67
C GLN A 48 -9.08 -3.38 18.26
N ASP A 49 -10.37 -3.65 18.05
CA ASP A 49 -10.86 -4.94 17.57
C ASP A 49 -10.39 -5.21 16.13
N ASP A 50 -10.41 -4.19 15.27
CA ASP A 50 -9.89 -4.30 13.90
C ASP A 50 -8.40 -4.68 13.90
N LEU A 51 -7.58 -4.05 14.75
CA LEU A 51 -6.16 -4.38 14.88
C LEU A 51 -5.96 -5.83 15.32
N THR A 52 -6.76 -6.27 16.30
CA THR A 52 -6.68 -7.63 16.85
C THR A 52 -7.11 -8.67 15.83
N CYS A 53 -8.24 -8.44 15.14
CA CYS A 53 -8.76 -9.34 14.11
C CYS A 53 -7.86 -9.42 12.86
N ASN A 54 -7.04 -8.39 12.60
CA ASN A 54 -6.11 -8.35 11.48
C ASN A 54 -4.66 -8.65 11.89
N ASN A 55 -4.42 -9.26 13.06
CA ASN A 55 -3.10 -9.74 13.49
C ASN A 55 -2.01 -8.65 13.57
N PHE A 56 -2.36 -7.44 13.99
CA PHE A 56 -1.38 -6.41 14.32
C PHE A 56 -0.63 -6.76 15.62
N ALA A 57 0.61 -6.29 15.73
CA ALA A 57 1.48 -6.65 16.85
C ALA A 57 0.90 -6.17 18.21
N PRO A 58 1.13 -6.93 19.30
CA PRO A 58 0.82 -6.46 20.64
C PRO A 58 1.52 -5.11 20.90
N GLY A 59 0.75 -4.12 21.36
CA GLY A 59 1.22 -2.76 21.60
C GLY A 59 0.95 -1.75 20.48
N VAL A 60 0.41 -2.19 19.33
CA VAL A 60 -0.22 -1.28 18.36
C VAL A 60 -1.58 -0.86 18.91
N GLN A 61 -1.82 0.45 18.95
CA GLN A 61 -2.99 1.04 19.61
C GLN A 61 -3.81 1.86 18.63
N ALA A 62 -5.13 1.65 18.66
CA ALA A 62 -6.12 2.53 18.07
C ALA A 62 -6.23 3.86 18.86
N PRO A 63 -6.83 4.92 18.29
CA PRO A 63 -7.37 5.04 16.94
C PRO A 63 -6.32 5.33 15.86
N GLY A 64 -6.71 5.11 14.61
CA GLY A 64 -5.97 5.58 13.43
C GLY A 64 -6.72 5.25 12.14
N ILE A 65 -5.99 5.32 11.02
CA ILE A 65 -6.56 5.14 9.68
C ILE A 65 -6.03 3.86 9.04
N ALA A 66 -6.92 3.02 8.52
CA ALA A 66 -6.59 1.95 7.60
C ALA A 66 -6.45 2.51 6.18
N LEU A 67 -5.34 2.20 5.53
CA LEU A 67 -5.04 2.51 4.14
C LEU A 67 -5.05 1.18 3.36
N PRO A 68 -6.18 0.80 2.73
CA PRO A 68 -6.30 -0.48 2.05
C PRO A 68 -5.26 -0.67 0.96
N ILE A 69 -4.71 -1.88 0.88
CA ILE A 69 -3.69 -2.24 -0.11
C ILE A 69 -4.38 -3.00 -1.24
N LEU A 70 -4.22 -2.49 -2.46
CA LEU A 70 -4.90 -2.94 -3.67
C LEU A 70 -3.87 -3.51 -4.64
N PRO A 71 -3.59 -4.82 -4.60
CA PRO A 71 -2.67 -5.46 -5.54
C PRO A 71 -3.10 -5.29 -7.00
N PRO A 72 -2.18 -5.39 -7.98
CA PRO A 72 -2.52 -5.31 -9.39
C PRO A 72 -3.64 -6.29 -9.77
N GLY A 73 -4.71 -5.76 -10.38
CA GLY A 73 -5.89 -6.53 -10.81
C GLY A 73 -6.84 -6.97 -9.68
N ALA A 74 -6.54 -6.66 -8.41
CA ALA A 74 -7.37 -7.09 -7.29
C ALA A 74 -8.71 -6.35 -7.26
N ARG A 75 -9.81 -7.11 -7.10
CA ARG A 75 -11.15 -6.53 -6.92
C ARG A 75 -11.39 -6.06 -5.50
N GLU A 76 -10.75 -6.69 -4.52
CA GLU A 76 -10.84 -6.35 -3.10
C GLU A 76 -9.46 -6.04 -2.54
N ALA A 77 -9.42 -5.29 -1.45
CA ALA A 77 -8.17 -5.05 -0.73
C ALA A 77 -7.67 -6.34 -0.05
N GLN A 78 -6.35 -6.57 -0.10
CA GLN A 78 -5.74 -7.77 0.45
C GLN A 78 -5.48 -7.65 1.97
N ASN A 79 -5.06 -6.47 2.41
CA ASN A 79 -4.83 -6.05 3.79
C ASN A 79 -4.82 -4.51 3.83
N PHE A 80 -4.41 -3.90 4.95
CA PHE A 80 -4.24 -2.44 5.03
C PHE A 80 -2.94 -2.07 5.72
N LEU A 81 -2.34 -0.98 5.25
CA LEU A 81 -1.30 -0.27 5.97
C LEU A 81 -1.98 0.59 7.04
N TYR A 82 -1.60 0.40 8.31
CA TYR A 82 -2.19 1.14 9.41
C TYR A 82 -1.39 2.42 9.70
N ARG A 83 -2.08 3.55 9.82
CA ARG A 83 -1.51 4.82 10.29
C ARG A 83 -2.13 5.20 11.64
N PRO A 84 -1.47 4.93 12.78
CA PRO A 84 -1.98 5.36 14.08
C PRO A 84 -2.05 6.88 14.20
N ASP A 85 -3.01 7.39 14.97
CA ASP A 85 -3.07 8.80 15.33
C ASP A 85 -1.89 9.18 16.24
N ASN A 86 -1.52 8.26 17.12
CA ASN A 86 -0.39 8.38 18.04
C ASN A 86 0.64 7.27 17.74
N PRO A 87 1.54 7.47 16.76
CA PRO A 87 2.60 6.52 16.44
C PRO A 87 3.46 6.16 17.65
N ARG A 88 3.59 4.85 17.91
CA ARG A 88 4.48 4.38 18.98
C ARG A 88 5.94 4.60 18.62
N LYS A 89 6.76 4.78 19.65
CA LYS A 89 8.21 4.89 19.54
C LYS A 89 8.85 3.56 19.92
N PHE A 90 9.91 3.18 19.23
CA PHE A 90 10.67 1.97 19.53
C PHE A 90 12.15 2.19 19.24
N THR A 91 13.01 1.43 19.91
CA THR A 91 14.46 1.52 19.68
C THR A 91 14.89 0.40 18.75
N ARG A 92 15.62 0.74 17.67
CA ARG A 92 16.26 -0.21 16.77
C ARG A 92 17.65 0.28 16.43
N ASP A 93 18.66 -0.58 16.55
CA ASP A 93 20.07 -0.24 16.29
C ASP A 93 20.54 0.95 17.15
N GLY A 94 20.09 1.01 18.42
CA GLY A 94 20.41 2.11 19.35
C GLY A 94 19.71 3.45 19.04
N LYS A 95 18.88 3.52 17.99
CA LYS A 95 18.17 4.74 17.58
C LYS A 95 16.68 4.61 17.88
N VAL A 96 16.11 5.66 18.47
CA VAL A 96 14.65 5.78 18.64
C VAL A 96 14.04 6.07 17.27
N ARG A 97 13.06 5.25 16.88
CA ARG A 97 12.29 5.37 15.65
C ARG A 97 10.81 5.53 15.99
N VAL A 98 10.09 6.20 15.10
CA VAL A 98 8.64 6.39 15.19
C VAL A 98 7.96 5.49 14.16
N ALA A 99 7.05 4.64 14.59
CA ALA A 99 6.28 3.76 13.70
C ALA A 99 5.11 4.54 13.07
N LYS A 100 5.42 5.44 12.12
CA LYS A 100 4.39 6.27 11.43
C LYS A 100 3.34 5.41 10.72
N TYR A 101 3.77 4.26 10.21
CA TYR A 101 2.92 3.26 9.59
C TYR A 101 3.30 1.88 10.10
N GLU A 102 2.31 1.00 10.25
CA GLU A 102 2.48 -0.39 10.68
C GLU A 102 1.74 -1.34 9.75
N ASN A 103 2.30 -2.52 9.52
CA ASN A 103 1.63 -3.62 8.83
C ASN A 103 1.24 -4.69 9.86
N ALA A 104 0.25 -5.50 9.51
CA ALA A 104 -0.05 -6.73 10.24
C ALA A 104 1.19 -7.64 10.30
N MET A 105 1.32 -8.41 11.37
CA MET A 105 2.41 -9.37 11.50
C MET A 105 2.28 -10.46 10.42
N GLY A 106 3.40 -10.75 9.76
CA GLY A 106 3.45 -11.74 8.68
C GLY A 106 2.78 -11.29 7.37
N ALA A 107 2.36 -10.02 7.26
CA ALA A 107 1.84 -9.50 6.01
C ALA A 107 2.87 -9.62 4.88
N THR A 108 2.42 -10.10 3.73
CA THR A 108 3.20 -10.11 2.50
C THR A 108 3.23 -8.72 1.88
N ASN A 109 4.33 -8.41 1.21
CA ASN A 109 4.49 -7.17 0.48
C ASN A 109 3.66 -7.19 -0.81
N HIS A 110 3.00 -6.07 -1.08
CA HIS A 110 2.15 -5.86 -2.25
C HIS A 110 2.38 -4.45 -2.83
N ILE A 111 2.16 -4.34 -4.14
CA ILE A 111 2.05 -3.03 -4.80
C ILE A 111 0.64 -2.52 -4.53
N HIS A 112 0.49 -1.27 -4.11
CA HIS A 112 -0.80 -0.61 -4.09
C HIS A 112 -1.04 0.10 -5.42
N VAL A 113 -2.11 -0.29 -6.11
CA VAL A 113 -2.56 0.30 -7.37
C VAL A 113 -3.90 1.01 -7.13
N PRO A 114 -3.94 2.36 -7.19
CA PRO A 114 -5.19 3.10 -7.06
C PRO A 114 -6.26 2.62 -8.03
N ARG A 115 -7.54 2.68 -7.64
CA ARG A 115 -8.65 2.14 -8.45
C ARG A 115 -8.73 2.76 -9.85
N SER A 116 -8.44 4.05 -9.97
CA SER A 116 -8.39 4.73 -11.28
C SER A 116 -7.27 4.19 -12.17
N VAL A 117 -6.11 3.87 -11.60
CA VAL A 117 -4.97 3.28 -12.33
C VAL A 117 -5.25 1.82 -12.67
N GLN A 118 -5.86 1.03 -11.77
CA GLN A 118 -6.30 -0.32 -12.09
C GLN A 118 -7.26 -0.36 -13.29
N ALA A 119 -8.19 0.61 -13.37
CA ALA A 119 -9.13 0.70 -14.48
C ALA A 119 -8.44 0.99 -15.81
N ARG A 120 -7.33 1.73 -15.81
CA ARG A 120 -6.53 2.02 -17.00
C ARG A 120 -5.58 0.88 -17.37
N LEU A 121 -5.07 0.12 -16.41
CA LEU A 121 -4.19 -1.04 -16.65
C LEU A 121 -4.98 -2.29 -17.09
N PHE A 122 -6.11 -2.56 -16.44
CA PHE A 122 -6.82 -3.84 -16.51
C PHE A 122 -8.29 -3.69 -16.95
N GLY A 123 -8.66 -2.51 -17.48
CA GLY A 123 -10.00 -2.22 -17.95
C GLY A 123 -10.38 -2.99 -19.22
N PRO A 124 -11.67 -2.94 -19.61
CA PRO A 124 -12.15 -3.60 -20.82
C PRO A 124 -11.52 -3.06 -22.11
N ASP A 125 -11.03 -1.83 -22.08
CA ASP A 125 -10.36 -1.17 -23.20
C ASP A 125 -8.86 -1.53 -23.31
N GLY A 126 -8.40 -2.49 -22.51
CA GLY A 126 -7.00 -2.90 -22.44
C GLY A 126 -6.12 -1.93 -21.64
N ASN A 127 -4.81 -2.13 -21.71
CA ASN A 127 -3.82 -1.27 -21.06
C ASN A 127 -3.72 0.08 -21.77
N GLN A 128 -4.11 1.15 -21.06
CA GLN A 128 -4.08 2.53 -21.52
C GLN A 128 -2.94 3.36 -20.89
N VAL A 129 -2.11 2.73 -20.05
CA VAL A 129 -1.00 3.40 -19.36
C VAL A 129 0.22 3.43 -20.27
N ARG A 130 0.78 4.63 -20.49
CA ARG A 130 2.02 4.82 -21.28
C ARG A 130 3.23 5.04 -20.38
N VAL A 131 3.09 5.92 -19.39
CA VAL A 131 4.12 6.17 -18.38
C VAL A 131 3.57 5.73 -17.03
N LEU A 132 4.28 4.83 -16.37
CA LEU A 132 3.92 4.38 -15.02
C LEU A 132 4.85 5.02 -13.99
N VAL A 133 4.29 5.76 -13.05
CA VAL A 133 5.04 6.35 -11.94
C VAL A 133 5.00 5.41 -10.74
N VAL A 134 6.16 5.06 -10.19
CA VAL A 134 6.30 4.25 -8.98
C VAL A 134 6.77 5.15 -7.84
N THR A 135 5.94 5.30 -6.80
CA THR A 135 6.28 6.08 -5.60
C THR A 135 6.33 5.22 -4.34
N GLU A 136 6.64 5.84 -3.22
CA GLU A 136 6.53 5.25 -1.89
C GLU A 136 5.31 5.77 -1.14
N GLY A 137 4.52 4.84 -0.62
CA GLY A 137 3.39 5.13 0.25
C GLY A 137 2.09 5.35 -0.55
N PRO A 138 0.99 4.71 -0.13
CA PRO A 138 -0.21 4.65 -0.95
C PRO A 138 -0.96 5.97 -1.03
N ILE A 139 -0.84 6.85 -0.02
CA ILE A 139 -1.43 8.20 -0.05
C ILE A 139 -0.87 9.03 -1.21
N LYS A 140 0.43 8.90 -1.52
CA LYS A 140 1.05 9.64 -2.63
C LYS A 140 0.54 9.13 -3.98
N ALA A 141 0.45 7.82 -4.14
CA ALA A 141 -0.11 7.21 -5.35
C ALA A 141 -1.56 7.66 -5.56
N GLU A 142 -2.40 7.64 -4.53
CA GLU A 142 -3.80 8.10 -4.61
C GLU A 142 -3.90 9.60 -4.92
N ALA A 143 -3.03 10.43 -4.33
CA ALA A 143 -2.99 11.86 -4.62
C ALA A 143 -2.53 12.16 -6.07
N ALA A 144 -1.59 11.39 -6.60
CA ALA A 144 -1.11 11.49 -7.98
C ALA A 144 -2.16 10.98 -8.97
N ALA A 145 -2.76 9.82 -8.69
CA ALA A 145 -3.82 9.21 -9.50
C ALA A 145 -5.06 10.10 -9.59
N GLN A 146 -5.44 10.77 -8.49
CA GLN A 146 -6.51 11.79 -8.51
C GLN A 146 -6.21 12.94 -9.49
N ARG A 147 -4.94 13.23 -9.74
CA ARG A 147 -4.49 14.29 -10.67
C ARG A 147 -4.23 13.77 -12.08
N GLY A 148 -4.63 12.52 -12.38
CA GLY A 148 -4.49 11.91 -13.70
C GLY A 148 -3.09 11.33 -13.98
N ILE A 149 -2.24 11.17 -12.96
CA ILE A 149 -0.94 10.51 -13.11
C ILE A 149 -1.12 9.02 -12.83
N ASP A 150 -0.78 8.16 -13.78
CA ASP A 150 -0.80 6.71 -13.62
C ASP A 150 0.29 6.28 -12.63
N CYS A 151 -0.04 6.31 -11.33
CA CYS A 151 0.90 6.13 -10.24
C CYS A 151 0.55 4.95 -9.33
N VAL A 152 1.54 4.14 -9.00
CA VAL A 152 1.46 3.01 -8.06
C VAL A 152 2.42 3.20 -6.90
N ALA A 153 2.14 2.55 -5.77
CA ALA A 153 2.97 2.68 -4.57
C ALA A 153 3.57 1.34 -4.13
N LEU A 154 4.86 1.39 -3.80
CA LEU A 154 5.48 0.44 -2.88
C LEU A 154 5.26 0.93 -1.44
N LEU A 155 5.12 0.02 -0.48
CA LEU A 155 4.95 0.36 0.94
C LEU A 155 6.28 0.55 1.69
N GLY A 156 7.30 0.98 0.95
CA GLY A 156 8.68 1.16 1.35
C GLY A 156 9.64 0.81 0.20
N VAL A 157 10.79 1.48 0.13
CA VAL A 157 11.75 1.36 -1.00
C VAL A 157 12.21 -0.06 -1.36
N TRP A 158 12.23 -0.99 -0.40
CA TRP A 158 12.64 -2.39 -0.60
C TRP A 158 11.46 -3.35 -0.67
N ASN A 159 10.22 -2.87 -0.50
CA ASN A 159 9.02 -3.72 -0.44
C ASN A 159 8.55 -4.21 -1.82
N TRP A 160 9.33 -3.98 -2.89
CA TRP A 160 9.20 -4.74 -4.13
C TRP A 160 9.82 -6.15 -4.02
N ARG A 161 10.49 -6.45 -2.90
CA ARG A 161 10.98 -7.79 -2.55
C ARG A 161 10.31 -8.30 -1.29
N GLN A 162 10.13 -9.60 -1.18
CA GLN A 162 9.70 -10.31 0.02
C GLN A 162 10.86 -11.09 0.61
N LYS A 163 10.98 -11.11 1.94
CA LYS A 163 11.99 -11.91 2.64
C LYS A 163 11.38 -13.25 3.07
N PHE A 164 12.08 -14.35 2.76
CA PHE A 164 11.77 -15.71 3.20
C PHE A 164 13.05 -16.33 3.78
N GLY A 165 13.14 -16.42 5.11
CA GLY A 165 14.39 -16.83 5.76
C GLY A 165 15.53 -15.88 5.42
N ASP A 166 16.61 -16.41 4.84
CA ASP A 166 17.77 -15.62 4.39
C ASP A 166 17.65 -15.11 2.95
N GLU A 167 16.64 -15.56 2.22
CA GLU A 167 16.41 -15.16 0.84
C GLU A 167 15.50 -13.93 0.74
N SER A 168 15.74 -13.12 -0.30
CA SER A 168 14.88 -12.01 -0.66
C SER A 168 14.59 -12.06 -2.15
N VAL A 169 13.32 -12.22 -2.51
CA VAL A 169 12.87 -12.43 -3.91
C VAL A 169 11.89 -11.34 -4.32
N PRO A 170 11.78 -10.98 -5.61
CA PRO A 170 10.76 -10.05 -6.09
C PRO A 170 9.34 -10.53 -5.73
N ILE A 171 8.43 -9.60 -5.41
CA ILE A 171 7.04 -9.93 -5.12
C ILE A 171 6.31 -10.38 -6.39
N GLU A 172 5.35 -11.30 -6.24
CA GLU A 172 4.54 -11.81 -7.36
C GLU A 172 3.77 -10.70 -8.07
N ASP A 173 3.37 -9.63 -7.36
CA ASP A 173 2.62 -8.52 -7.96
C ASP A 173 3.38 -7.85 -9.12
N LEU A 174 4.71 -7.88 -9.11
CA LEU A 174 5.50 -7.34 -10.21
C LEU A 174 5.25 -8.10 -11.51
N SER A 175 5.00 -9.41 -11.50
CA SER A 175 4.75 -10.17 -12.74
C SER A 175 3.37 -9.91 -13.35
N LYS A 176 2.48 -9.24 -12.61
CA LYS A 176 1.12 -8.90 -13.05
C LYS A 176 1.04 -7.59 -13.83
N LEU A 177 2.13 -6.81 -13.86
CA LEU A 177 2.20 -5.55 -14.58
C LEU A 177 2.85 -5.76 -15.96
N PRO A 178 2.31 -5.17 -17.03
CA PRO A 178 2.80 -5.34 -18.39
C PRO A 178 4.00 -4.41 -18.68
N TRP A 179 5.13 -4.64 -18.00
CA TRP A 179 6.33 -3.78 -18.11
C TRP A 179 6.76 -3.44 -19.54
N PRO A 180 6.82 -4.40 -20.49
CA PRO A 180 7.22 -4.11 -21.87
C PRO A 180 6.25 -3.24 -22.66
N GLU A 181 5.04 -3.00 -22.15
CA GLU A 181 4.03 -2.15 -22.81
C GLU A 181 4.12 -0.69 -22.39
N PHE A 182 4.89 -0.36 -21.35
CA PHE A 182 5.10 1.01 -20.92
C PHE A 182 6.18 1.68 -21.79
N GLU A 183 5.95 2.94 -22.16
CA GLU A 183 6.97 3.77 -22.83
C GLU A 183 8.06 4.23 -21.86
N ALA A 184 7.69 4.37 -20.58
CA ALA A 184 8.63 4.66 -19.50
C ALA A 184 8.07 4.22 -18.13
N VAL A 185 8.98 3.87 -17.22
CA VAL A 185 8.69 3.69 -15.79
C VAL A 185 9.54 4.68 -14.98
N GLU A 186 8.87 5.55 -14.23
CA GLU A 186 9.53 6.60 -13.45
C GLU A 186 9.50 6.27 -11.97
N ILE A 187 10.67 6.24 -11.31
CA ILE A 187 10.77 6.02 -9.86
C ILE A 187 10.83 7.39 -9.16
N CYS A 188 9.77 7.70 -8.41
CA CYS A 188 9.56 8.99 -7.73
C CYS A 188 9.44 8.77 -6.21
N PHE A 189 10.57 8.46 -5.58
CA PHE A 189 10.68 8.33 -4.12
C PHE A 189 10.78 9.71 -3.44
N ASP A 190 10.53 9.77 -2.12
CA ASP A 190 10.55 11.05 -1.40
C ASP A 190 11.93 11.70 -1.42
N SER A 191 12.02 13.03 -1.48
CA SER A 191 13.29 13.77 -1.63
C SER A 191 14.34 13.52 -0.53
N ASP A 192 13.94 13.06 0.66
CA ASP A 192 14.85 12.56 1.71
C ASP A 192 15.69 11.34 1.24
N ALA A 193 15.26 10.67 0.17
CA ALA A 193 15.97 9.64 -0.57
C ALA A 193 17.30 10.10 -1.16
N ALA A 194 17.33 11.33 -1.69
CA ALA A 194 18.47 11.84 -2.47
C ALA A 194 19.76 11.95 -1.62
N THR A 195 19.63 12.03 -0.30
CA THR A 195 20.75 12.12 0.64
C THR A 195 20.98 10.82 1.43
N ASN A 196 20.14 9.80 1.24
CA ASN A 196 20.24 8.52 1.93
C ASN A 196 20.78 7.43 0.99
N PRO A 197 22.04 6.98 1.16
CA PRO A 197 22.64 5.96 0.30
C PRO A 197 21.85 4.65 0.22
N GLN A 198 21.07 4.31 1.26
CA GLN A 198 20.23 3.12 1.25
C GLN A 198 19.03 3.25 0.32
N VAL A 199 18.48 4.45 0.18
CA VAL A 199 17.37 4.69 -0.75
C VAL A 199 17.87 4.73 -2.18
N LEU A 200 18.98 5.43 -2.44
CA LEU A 200 19.60 5.42 -3.77
C LEU A 200 19.95 4.00 -4.23
N LYS A 201 20.41 3.14 -3.31
CA LYS A 201 20.65 1.72 -3.61
C LYS A 201 19.36 0.99 -3.97
N ALA A 202 18.26 1.27 -3.27
CA ALA A 202 16.96 0.66 -3.54
C ALA A 202 16.39 1.09 -4.89
N GLU A 203 16.46 2.39 -5.21
CA GLU A 203 16.07 2.97 -6.50
C GLU A 203 16.82 2.31 -7.65
N ARG A 204 18.16 2.27 -7.57
CA ARG A 204 18.99 1.65 -8.61
C ARG A 204 18.70 0.17 -8.79
N ALA A 205 18.50 -0.57 -7.69
CA ALA A 205 18.18 -1.99 -7.76
C ALA A 205 16.80 -2.22 -8.39
N LEU A 206 15.82 -1.38 -8.09
CA LEU A 206 14.49 -1.45 -8.69
C LEU A 206 14.52 -1.06 -10.17
N ALA A 207 15.23 0.01 -10.52
CA ALA A 207 15.42 0.45 -11.91
C ALA A 207 16.09 -0.64 -12.75
N GLN A 208 17.14 -1.27 -12.23
CA GLN A 208 17.78 -2.40 -12.90
C GLN A 208 16.80 -3.56 -13.11
N TRP A 209 16.00 -3.89 -12.09
CA TRP A 209 14.99 -4.93 -12.22
C TRP A 209 13.97 -4.59 -13.32
N PHE A 210 13.48 -3.35 -13.39
CA PHE A 210 12.58 -2.91 -14.46
C PHE A 210 13.21 -3.04 -15.86
N GLN A 211 14.46 -2.61 -16.03
CA GLN A 211 15.19 -2.74 -17.30
C GLN A 211 15.35 -4.19 -17.74
N GLU A 212 15.63 -5.10 -16.79
CA GLU A 212 15.72 -6.54 -17.06
C GLU A 212 14.38 -7.18 -17.47
N HIS A 213 13.26 -6.51 -17.17
CA HIS A 213 11.89 -6.98 -17.44
C HIS A 213 11.17 -6.18 -18.54
N GLY A 214 11.92 -5.35 -19.29
CA GLY A 214 11.46 -4.70 -20.52
C GLY A 214 10.84 -3.31 -20.35
N ALA A 215 10.91 -2.72 -19.15
CA ALA A 215 10.53 -1.33 -18.91
C ALA A 215 11.66 -0.32 -19.25
#